data_AF-A0AAU2UVR5-F1
#
_entry.id   AF-A0AAU2UVR5-F1
#
_cell.length_a   1.000
_cell.length_b   1.000
_cell.length_c   1.000
_cell.angle_alpha   90.00
_cell.angle_beta   90.00
_cell.angle_gamma   90.00
#
_symmetry.space_group_name_H-M   'P 1'
#
loop_
_entity.id
_entity.type
_entity.pdbx_description
1 polymer ?
#
loop_
_entity_poly.entity_id
_entity_poly.type
_entity_poly.pdbx_seq_one_letter_code
_entity_poly.pdbx_strand_id
1 'polypeptide(L)'
;MSFLSRIGFIETAEQEQARLAQAPAGSINHYLSTLPVTIEGWPKDLVVELPWQPPRTDQSYRFVVVPIDFRKDLLPEGVEEEPLPRKRHSGSWTCAVVYSNHPSYPVGGHRVIVPAAELARGRKVDLTGVLDRS
;
A
#
# COMPACT_ATOMS: atom_id res chain seq x y z
N MET A 1 -9.43 33.64 7.89
CA MET A 1 -8.41 32.56 7.77
C MET A 1 -9.10 31.32 7.23
N SER A 2 -8.70 30.86 6.04
CA SER A 2 -9.39 29.76 5.33
C SER A 2 -9.10 28.41 6.00
N PHE A 3 -10.13 27.54 6.05
CA PHE A 3 -10.08 26.15 6.51
C PHE A 3 -8.87 25.36 5.98
N LEU A 4 -8.38 25.71 4.79
CA LEU A 4 -7.21 25.14 4.12
C LEU A 4 -5.88 25.35 4.86
N SER A 5 -5.77 26.37 5.72
CA SER A 5 -4.55 26.63 6.50
C SER A 5 -4.38 25.71 7.72
N ARG A 6 -5.42 24.94 8.09
CA ARG A 6 -5.39 23.99 9.21
C ARG A 6 -5.22 22.53 8.79
N ILE A 7 -5.46 22.21 7.52
CA ILE A 7 -5.31 20.86 6.96
C ILE A 7 -4.09 20.95 6.06
N GLY A 8 -2.93 20.46 6.51
CA GLY A 8 -1.76 20.33 5.62
C GLY A 8 -2.22 19.66 4.34
N PHE A 9 -2.04 20.33 3.20
CA PHE A 9 -2.63 20.02 1.90
C PHE A 9 -2.51 18.52 1.60
N ILE A 10 -3.58 17.73 1.68
CA ILE A 10 -3.53 16.28 1.40
C ILE A 10 -3.89 16.06 -0.06
N GLU A 11 -3.13 15.20 -0.74
CA GLU A 11 -3.43 14.75 -2.10
C GLU A 11 -4.82 14.09 -2.18
N THR A 12 -5.64 14.50 -3.14
CA THR A 12 -6.93 13.86 -3.47
C THR A 12 -6.72 12.49 -4.11
N ALA A 13 -7.77 11.67 -4.19
CA ALA A 13 -7.69 10.35 -4.82
C ALA A 13 -7.28 10.46 -6.30
N GLU A 14 -7.82 11.44 -7.02
CA GLU A 14 -7.55 11.70 -8.43
C GLU A 14 -6.11 12.15 -8.64
N GLN A 15 -5.60 13.02 -7.74
CA GLN A 15 -4.20 13.45 -7.78
C GLN A 15 -3.23 12.30 -7.49
N GLU A 16 -3.54 11.44 -6.51
CA GLU A 16 -2.75 10.25 -6.19
C GLU A 16 -2.67 9.31 -7.39
N GLN A 17 -3.82 9.07 -8.03
CA GLN A 17 -3.90 8.23 -9.21
C GLN A 17 -3.11 8.81 -10.38
N ALA A 18 -3.25 10.11 -10.66
CA ALA A 18 -2.51 10.80 -11.72
C ALA A 18 -0.99 10.74 -11.48
N ARG A 19 -0.53 10.96 -10.23
CA ARG A 19 0.88 10.86 -9.86
C ARG A 19 1.42 9.43 -10.05
N LEU A 20 0.65 8.41 -9.69
CA LEU A 20 1.05 7.02 -9.90
C LEU A 20 1.09 6.65 -11.40
N ALA A 21 0.14 7.17 -12.18
CA ALA A 21 0.05 6.93 -13.62
C ALA A 21 1.21 7.53 -14.43
N GLN A 22 1.84 8.59 -13.91
CA GLN A 22 3.07 9.19 -14.50
C GLN A 22 4.28 8.24 -14.45
N ALA A 23 4.25 7.18 -13.65
CA ALA A 23 5.32 6.20 -13.64
C ALA A 23 5.37 5.41 -14.96
N PRO A 24 6.55 4.92 -15.38
CA PRO A 24 6.69 4.17 -16.62
C PRO A 24 5.74 2.98 -16.71
N ALA A 25 5.22 2.69 -17.90
CA ALA A 25 4.42 1.49 -18.15
C ALA A 25 5.22 0.23 -17.77
N GLY A 26 4.57 -0.71 -17.08
CA GLY A 26 5.21 -1.90 -16.51
C GLY A 26 5.83 -1.71 -15.11
N SER A 27 5.92 -0.47 -14.61
CA SER A 27 6.33 -0.24 -13.21
C SER A 27 5.20 -0.58 -12.22
N ILE A 28 5.58 -0.90 -10.98
CA ILE A 28 4.64 -1.14 -9.87
C ILE A 28 3.69 0.05 -9.69
N ASN A 29 4.22 1.27 -9.68
CA ASN A 29 3.41 2.47 -9.46
C ASN A 29 2.39 2.67 -10.58
N HIS A 30 2.78 2.44 -11.84
CA HIS A 30 1.85 2.50 -12.95
C HIS A 30 0.75 1.45 -12.82
N TYR A 31 1.09 0.21 -12.45
CA TYR A 31 0.10 -0.84 -12.19
C TYR A 31 -0.86 -0.46 -11.04
N LEU A 32 -0.34 0.04 -9.92
CA LEU A 32 -1.16 0.49 -8.79
C LEU A 32 -2.12 1.64 -9.19
N SER A 33 -1.74 2.50 -10.14
CA SER A 33 -2.60 3.58 -10.63
C SER A 33 -3.91 3.07 -11.28
N THR A 34 -3.93 1.82 -11.72
CA THR A 34 -5.09 1.19 -12.38
C THR A 34 -6.03 0.50 -11.39
N LEU A 35 -5.60 0.32 -10.13
CA LEU A 35 -6.35 -0.40 -9.12
C LEU A 35 -7.14 0.56 -8.22
N PRO A 36 -8.37 0.18 -7.82
CA PRO A 36 -9.14 0.95 -6.86
C PRO A 36 -8.52 0.86 -5.46
N VAL A 37 -8.69 1.92 -4.68
CA VAL A 37 -8.43 1.87 -3.23
C VAL A 37 -9.54 1.07 -2.57
N THR A 38 -9.17 0.02 -1.85
CA THR A 38 -10.06 -0.93 -1.17
C THR A 38 -9.94 -0.84 0.35
N ILE A 39 -8.83 -0.31 0.85
CA ILE A 39 -8.56 -0.12 2.28
C ILE A 39 -8.32 1.36 2.51
N GLU A 40 -9.34 2.07 2.99
CA GLU A 40 -9.30 3.51 3.28
C GLU A 40 -8.82 3.84 4.70
N GLY A 41 -8.90 2.85 5.61
CA GLY A 41 -8.52 2.99 7.01
C GLY A 41 -7.05 2.65 7.29
N TRP A 42 -6.69 2.70 8.57
CA TRP A 42 -5.36 2.30 9.04
C TRP A 42 -5.19 0.78 8.93
N PRO A 43 -4.27 0.25 8.09
CA PRO A 43 -4.23 -1.17 7.76
C PRO A 43 -3.52 -2.03 8.82
N LYS A 44 -3.16 -1.45 9.98
CA LYS A 44 -2.44 -2.15 11.04
C LYS A 44 -3.24 -3.36 11.51
N ASP A 45 -2.55 -4.49 11.69
CA ASP A 45 -3.11 -5.75 12.16
C ASP A 45 -4.20 -6.36 11.24
N LEU A 46 -4.44 -5.79 10.06
CA LEU A 46 -5.32 -6.40 9.05
C LEU A 46 -4.58 -7.48 8.27
N VAL A 47 -5.30 -8.55 7.91
CA VAL A 47 -4.81 -9.54 6.96
C VAL A 47 -5.12 -9.04 5.55
N VAL A 48 -4.08 -8.73 4.79
CA VAL A 48 -4.20 -8.10 3.47
C VAL A 48 -3.54 -8.98 2.42
N GLU A 49 -4.29 -9.34 1.39
CA GLU A 49 -3.78 -9.94 0.18
C GLU A 49 -3.33 -8.85 -0.79
N LEU A 50 -2.03 -8.82 -1.11
CA LEU A 50 -1.44 -7.84 -2.02
C LEU A 50 -1.84 -8.12 -3.47
N PRO A 51 -1.92 -7.08 -4.32
CA PRO A 51 -2.25 -7.22 -5.73
C PRO A 51 -1.03 -7.74 -6.53
N TRP A 52 -0.65 -9.00 -6.30
CA TRP A 52 0.48 -9.68 -6.96
C TRP A 52 0.03 -10.49 -8.17
N GLN A 53 -0.55 -9.79 -9.15
CA GLN A 53 -1.09 -10.39 -10.37
C GLN A 53 -0.48 -9.73 -11.62
N PRO A 54 -0.51 -10.41 -12.79
CA PRO A 54 -0.18 -9.78 -14.06
C PRO A 54 -0.94 -8.46 -14.25
N PRO A 55 -0.32 -7.40 -14.79
CA PRO A 55 1.00 -7.36 -15.41
C PRO A 55 2.19 -7.12 -14.45
N ARG A 56 1.99 -7.05 -13.13
CA ARG A 56 3.08 -6.80 -12.16
C ARG A 56 4.12 -7.92 -12.15
N THR A 57 3.67 -9.15 -12.35
CA THR A 57 4.46 -10.37 -12.31
C THR A 57 4.10 -11.25 -13.51
N ASP A 58 5.02 -12.11 -13.94
CA ASP A 58 4.79 -13.06 -15.04
C ASP A 58 3.75 -14.13 -14.70
N GLN A 59 3.48 -14.32 -13.41
CA GLN A 59 2.51 -15.27 -12.89
C GLN A 59 1.73 -14.65 -11.72
N SER A 60 0.47 -15.06 -11.56
CA SER A 60 -0.33 -14.70 -10.38
C SER A 60 0.19 -15.40 -9.14
N TYR A 61 0.61 -14.61 -8.15
CA TYR A 61 0.98 -15.09 -6.82
C TYR A 61 -0.04 -14.59 -5.80
N ARG A 62 -0.38 -15.47 -4.87
CA ARG A 62 -1.17 -15.12 -3.69
C ARG A 62 -0.22 -14.79 -2.57
N PHE A 63 -0.18 -13.51 -2.23
CA PHE A 63 0.71 -12.96 -1.23
C PHE A 63 -0.10 -12.25 -0.14
N VAL A 64 -0.10 -12.79 1.07
CA VAL A 64 -0.92 -12.31 2.18
C VAL A 64 -0.02 -11.89 3.33
N VAL A 65 -0.23 -10.67 3.79
CA VAL A 65 0.60 -10.03 4.80
C VAL A 65 -0.23 -9.41 5.92
N VAL A 66 0.41 -9.17 7.06
CA VAL A 66 -0.12 -8.37 8.17
C VAL A 66 0.80 -7.18 8.39
N PRO A 67 0.32 -5.93 8.20
CA PRO A 67 1.09 -4.72 8.50
C PRO A 67 1.29 -4.53 10.01
N ILE A 68 2.54 -4.29 10.41
CA ILE A 68 2.95 -4.18 11.81
C ILE A 68 3.34 -2.73 12.13
N ASP A 69 4.36 -2.21 11.45
CA ASP A 69 4.97 -0.92 11.75
C ASP A 69 4.99 -0.01 10.51
N PHE A 70 4.55 1.23 10.69
CA PHE A 70 4.54 2.24 9.65
C PHE A 70 5.84 3.07 9.63
N ARG A 71 6.41 3.24 8.45
CA ARG A 71 7.58 4.08 8.17
C ARG A 71 7.14 5.20 7.23
N LYS A 72 7.25 6.45 7.70
CA LYS A 72 6.99 7.64 6.88
C LYS A 72 8.08 7.76 5.81
N ASP A 73 7.70 8.24 4.62
CA ASP A 73 8.69 8.64 3.62
C ASP A 73 9.53 9.80 4.17
N LEU A 74 10.83 9.78 3.87
CA LEU A 74 11.71 10.90 4.16
C LEU A 74 11.30 12.09 3.29
N LEU A 75 11.19 13.27 3.91
CA LEU A 75 11.08 14.51 3.15
C LEU A 75 12.41 14.77 2.43
N PRO A 76 12.41 15.30 1.21
CA PRO A 76 13.66 15.70 0.54
C PRO A 76 14.38 16.75 1.38
N GLU A 77 15.71 16.66 1.47
CA GLU A 77 16.52 17.67 2.15
C GLU A 77 16.29 19.05 1.53
N GLY A 78 16.06 20.07 2.37
CA GLY A 78 15.87 21.46 1.94
C GLY A 78 14.43 21.91 1.69
N VAL A 79 13.43 21.05 1.87
CA VAL A 79 12.00 21.43 1.75
C VAL A 79 11.43 21.78 3.13
N GLU A 80 11.93 22.86 3.75
CA GLU A 80 11.32 23.43 4.96
C GLU A 80 10.29 24.54 4.65
N GLU A 81 10.30 25.12 3.45
CA GLU A 81 9.63 26.40 3.20
C GLU A 81 8.35 26.35 2.35
N GLU A 82 8.13 25.32 1.52
CA GLU A 82 6.88 25.20 0.74
C GLU A 82 6.02 24.03 1.23
N PRO A 83 4.73 24.27 1.56
CA PRO A 83 3.81 23.18 1.91
C PRO A 83 3.46 22.40 0.64
N LEU A 84 4.30 21.44 0.27
CA LEU A 84 3.95 20.46 -0.76
C LEU A 84 2.72 19.65 -0.31
N PRO A 85 1.84 19.27 -1.26
CA PRO A 85 0.78 18.33 -0.96
C PRO A 85 1.35 17.05 -0.34
N ARG A 86 0.88 16.69 0.86
CA ARG A 86 1.15 15.41 1.50
C ARG A 86 0.52 14.32 0.65
N LYS A 87 1.38 13.48 0.07
CA LYS A 87 0.98 12.31 -0.72
C LYS A 87 0.04 11.41 0.08
N ARG A 88 -1.06 11.02 -0.55
CA ARG A 88 -2.00 10.05 0.02
C ARG A 88 -1.35 8.66 -0.05
N HIS A 89 -1.46 7.90 1.04
CA HIS A 89 -0.75 6.63 1.21
C HIS A 89 0.77 6.74 1.00
N SER A 90 1.40 7.81 1.53
CA SER A 90 2.86 7.92 1.64
C SER A 90 3.43 6.98 2.68
N GLY A 91 4.69 6.61 2.52
CA GLY A 91 5.39 5.71 3.42
C GLY A 91 5.28 4.25 3.03
N SER A 92 5.82 3.42 3.90
CA SER A 92 5.84 1.97 3.76
C SER A 92 5.56 1.29 5.09
N TRP A 93 5.01 0.10 5.02
CA TRP A 93 4.73 -0.74 6.17
C TRP A 93 5.71 -1.90 6.22
N THR A 94 6.25 -2.17 7.41
CA THR A 94 6.86 -3.45 7.70
C THR A 94 5.73 -4.44 7.92
N CYS A 95 5.65 -5.47 7.08
CA CYS A 95 4.60 -6.46 7.13
C CYS A 95 5.18 -7.85 7.37
N ALA A 96 4.49 -8.67 8.17
CA ALA A 96 4.80 -10.10 8.28
C ALA A 96 4.04 -10.88 7.21
N VAL A 97 4.74 -11.78 6.51
CA VAL A 97 4.13 -12.70 5.55
C VAL A 97 3.42 -13.82 6.31
N VAL A 98 2.11 -13.91 6.10
CA VAL A 98 1.25 -14.96 6.69
C VAL A 98 1.00 -16.08 5.70
N TYR A 99 0.90 -15.75 4.42
CA TYR A 99 0.79 -16.73 3.34
C TYR A 99 1.49 -16.22 2.08
N SER A 100 2.20 -17.12 1.38
CA SER A 100 2.79 -16.82 0.09
C SER A 100 2.98 -18.11 -0.70
N ASN A 101 2.60 -18.11 -1.96
CA ASN A 101 2.97 -19.16 -2.93
C ASN A 101 4.15 -18.73 -3.83
N HIS A 102 4.81 -17.61 -3.51
CA HIS A 102 5.98 -17.14 -4.23
C HIS A 102 7.25 -17.81 -3.68
N PRO A 103 8.13 -18.39 -4.52
CA PRO A 103 9.28 -19.18 -4.07
C PRO A 103 10.27 -18.38 -3.21
N SER A 104 10.45 -17.09 -3.50
CA SER A 104 11.39 -16.22 -2.77
C SER A 104 10.88 -15.72 -1.41
N TYR A 105 9.60 -15.92 -1.08
CA TYR A 105 9.00 -15.39 0.14
C TYR A 105 8.28 -16.50 0.91
N PRO A 106 9.02 -17.29 1.69
CA PRO A 106 8.44 -18.39 2.45
C PRO A 106 7.53 -17.88 3.57
N VAL A 107 6.53 -18.70 3.90
CA VAL A 107 5.70 -18.54 5.10
C VAL A 107 6.51 -18.74 6.38
N GLY A 108 6.16 -18.02 7.45
CA GLY A 108 6.81 -18.16 8.75
C GLY A 108 7.30 -16.85 9.39
N GLY A 109 6.59 -15.73 9.17
CA GLY A 109 6.94 -14.46 9.82
C GLY A 109 8.08 -13.70 9.14
N HIS A 110 8.40 -14.04 7.89
CA HIS A 110 9.30 -13.23 7.07
C HIS A 110 8.78 -11.80 6.98
N ARG A 111 9.67 -10.82 7.17
CA ARG A 111 9.30 -9.40 7.16
C ARG A 111 9.63 -8.78 5.82
N VAL A 112 8.63 -8.14 5.22
CA VAL A 112 8.76 -7.42 3.95
C VAL A 112 8.37 -5.96 4.15
N ILE A 113 8.90 -5.10 3.28
CA ILE A 113 8.51 -3.69 3.24
C ILE A 113 7.53 -3.53 2.09
N VAL A 114 6.32 -3.08 2.40
CA VAL A 114 5.25 -2.88 1.41
C VAL A 114 4.86 -1.42 1.39
N PRO A 115 4.85 -0.75 0.21
CA PRO A 115 4.37 0.63 0.11
C PRO A 115 2.94 0.76 0.61
N ALA A 116 2.63 1.85 1.33
CA ALA A 116 1.28 2.09 1.82
C ALA A 116 0.25 2.15 0.67
N ALA A 117 0.65 2.69 -0.49
CA ALA A 117 -0.17 2.69 -1.70
C ALA A 117 -0.51 1.28 -2.23
N GLU A 118 0.37 0.31 -2.05
CA GLU A 118 0.14 -1.09 -2.44
C GLU A 118 -0.83 -1.76 -1.46
N LEU A 119 -0.66 -1.54 -0.15
CA LEU A 119 -1.58 -2.04 0.87
C LEU A 119 -3.00 -1.47 0.70
N ALA A 120 -3.12 -0.18 0.43
CA ALA A 120 -4.41 0.49 0.23
C ALA A 120 -5.24 -0.11 -0.93
N ARG A 121 -4.59 -0.79 -1.87
CA ARG A 121 -5.17 -1.44 -3.04
C ARG A 121 -5.23 -2.97 -2.91
N GLY A 122 -4.83 -3.50 -1.75
CA GLY A 122 -4.90 -4.92 -1.43
C GLY A 122 -6.30 -5.34 -1.00
N ARG A 123 -6.59 -6.65 -1.05
CA ARG A 123 -7.86 -7.19 -0.60
C ARG A 123 -7.77 -7.57 0.88
N LYS A 124 -8.69 -7.07 1.71
CA LYS A 124 -8.85 -7.54 3.09
C LYS A 124 -9.31 -9.00 3.09
N VAL A 125 -8.64 -9.85 3.86
CA VAL A 125 -9.01 -11.25 4.04
C VAL A 125 -9.68 -11.39 5.41
N ASP A 126 -10.97 -11.72 5.41
CA ASP A 126 -11.68 -12.01 6.66
C ASP A 126 -11.41 -13.45 7.08
N LEU A 127 -10.78 -13.62 8.25
CA LEU A 127 -10.47 -14.94 8.83
C LEU A 127 -11.68 -15.58 9.53
N THR A 128 -12.75 -14.83 9.75
CA THR A 128 -13.95 -15.27 10.48
C THR A 128 -14.66 -16.43 9.79
N GLY A 129 -14.63 -16.51 8.45
CA GLY A 129 -15.24 -17.62 7.71
C GLY A 129 -14.44 -18.94 7.71
N VAL A 130 -13.22 -18.95 8.26
CA VAL A 130 -12.36 -20.15 8.32
C VAL A 130 -12.54 -20.92 9.63
N LEU A 131 -12.97 -20.25 10.70
CA LEU A 131 -13.16 -20.86 12.03
C LEU A 131 -14.56 -21.50 12.23
N ASP A 132 -15.54 -21.19 11.38
CA ASP A 132 -16.88 -21.81 11.43
C ASP A 132 -16.94 -23.21 10.77
N ARG A 133 -15.79 -23.76 10.34
CA ARG A 133 -15.70 -25.08 9.68
C ARG A 133 -14.88 -26.11 10.46
N SER A 134 -14.58 -25.85 11.74
CA SER A 134 -13.93 -26.80 12.65
C SER A 134 -14.87 -27.33 13.71
#